data_AF-A0A8J5JCJ1-F1
#
_entry.id   AF-A0A8J5JCJ1-F1
#
_cell.length_a   1.000
_cell.length_b   1.000
_cell.length_c   1.000
_cell.angle_alpha   90.00
_cell.angle_beta   90.00
_cell.angle_gamma   90.00
#
_symmetry.space_group_name_H-M   'P 1'
#
loop_
_entity.id
_entity.type
_entity.pdbx_description
1 polymer ?
#
loop_
_entity_poly.entity_id
_entity_poly.type
_entity_poly.pdbx_seq_one_letter_code
_entity_poly.pdbx_strand_id
1 'polypeptide(L)'
;MSGDYDTDKREQLLRQTADDYASYCEVDASPQRAALDHELESMLTRLEEYGSLLERTRSESRHTLDVLVPQVYSHYQALQRTFQSIDHLEILVKHVKEDLVKMETCVSQAETDIGSSHGFTTKKDQLPIRTPTSSQLSFQPPKIFHAEDYFTSTGEVTDAPSSQLQE
;
A
#
# COMPACT_ATOMS: atom_id res chain seq x y z
N MET A 1 -74.68 -26.72 -78.15
CA MET A 1 -73.22 -26.47 -78.01
C MET A 1 -72.90 -25.44 -76.92
N SER A 2 -73.79 -25.15 -75.94
CA SER A 2 -73.57 -24.08 -74.94
C SER A 2 -73.21 -24.60 -73.52
N GLY A 3 -73.38 -25.89 -73.24
CA GLY A 3 -73.11 -26.47 -71.90
C GLY A 3 -71.66 -26.91 -71.66
N ASP A 4 -70.89 -27.12 -72.74
CA ASP A 4 -69.49 -27.53 -72.67
C ASP A 4 -68.60 -26.35 -72.22
N TYR A 5 -68.84 -25.17 -72.80
CA TYR A 5 -68.15 -23.92 -72.47
C TYR A 5 -68.34 -23.44 -71.02
N ASP A 6 -69.44 -23.82 -70.36
CA ASP A 6 -69.70 -23.45 -68.96
C ASP A 6 -69.03 -24.44 -67.98
N THR A 7 -68.92 -25.70 -68.41
CA THR A 7 -68.23 -26.75 -67.64
C THR A 7 -66.73 -26.50 -67.59
N ASP A 8 -66.12 -26.13 -68.72
CA ASP A 8 -64.70 -25.78 -68.80
C ASP A 8 -64.34 -24.57 -67.93
N LYS A 9 -65.19 -23.53 -67.93
CA LYS A 9 -64.99 -22.34 -67.08
C LYS A 9 -65.06 -22.68 -65.59
N ARG A 10 -65.99 -23.55 -65.21
CA ARG A 10 -66.15 -24.00 -63.83
C ARG A 10 -64.95 -24.84 -63.38
N GLU A 11 -64.43 -25.71 -64.24
CA GLU A 11 -63.23 -26.48 -63.96
C GLU A 11 -61.99 -25.59 -63.82
N GLN A 12 -61.86 -24.57 -64.68
CA GLN A 12 -60.79 -23.58 -64.59
C GLN A 12 -60.85 -22.78 -63.29
N LEU A 13 -62.04 -22.33 -62.87
CA LEU A 13 -62.25 -21.66 -61.59
C LEU A 13 -61.92 -22.57 -60.41
N LEU A 14 -62.33 -23.84 -60.46
CA LEU A 14 -62.04 -24.81 -59.42
C LEU A 14 -60.54 -25.02 -59.28
N ARG A 15 -59.83 -25.16 -60.40
CA ARG A 15 -58.38 -25.33 -60.45
C ARG A 15 -57.64 -24.10 -59.94
N GLN A 16 -58.06 -22.90 -60.36
CA GLN A 16 -57.49 -21.65 -59.87
C GLN A 16 -57.69 -21.51 -58.36
N THR A 17 -58.91 -21.77 -57.86
CA THR A 17 -59.14 -21.70 -56.41
C THR A 17 -58.35 -22.77 -55.64
N ALA A 18 -58.22 -23.98 -56.18
CA ALA A 18 -57.42 -25.03 -55.56
C ALA A 18 -55.93 -24.69 -55.53
N ASP A 19 -55.39 -24.10 -56.60
CA ASP A 19 -54.01 -23.63 -56.67
C ASP A 19 -53.77 -22.45 -55.71
N ASP A 20 -54.71 -21.50 -55.64
CA ASP A 20 -54.69 -20.39 -54.69
C ASP A 20 -54.70 -20.91 -53.24
N TYR A 21 -55.53 -21.90 -52.91
CA TYR A 21 -55.55 -22.52 -51.58
C TYR A 21 -54.30 -23.35 -51.28
N ALA A 22 -53.75 -24.06 -52.27
CA ALA A 22 -52.51 -24.82 -52.11
C ALA A 22 -51.32 -23.91 -51.81
N SER A 23 -51.29 -22.70 -52.39
CA SER A 23 -50.24 -21.71 -52.14
C SER A 23 -50.18 -21.26 -50.68
N TYR A 24 -51.31 -21.23 -49.96
CA TYR A 24 -51.34 -20.93 -48.52
C TYR A 24 -50.79 -22.07 -47.65
N CYS A 25 -50.71 -23.29 -48.17
CA CYS A 25 -50.10 -24.42 -47.47
C CYS A 25 -48.57 -24.45 -47.64
N GLU A 26 -48.01 -23.72 -48.62
CA GLU A 26 -46.58 -23.59 -48.86
C GLU A 26 -45.99 -22.43 -48.03
N VAL A 27 -45.97 -22.60 -46.70
CA VAL A 27 -45.30 -21.64 -45.81
C VAL A 27 -43.82 -21.99 -45.69
N ASP A 28 -42.96 -21.23 -46.37
CA ASP A 28 -41.51 -21.35 -46.20
C ASP A 28 -41.07 -20.69 -44.88
N ALA A 29 -40.72 -21.51 -43.90
CA ALA A 29 -40.20 -21.09 -42.60
C ALA A 29 -38.65 -20.98 -42.56
N SER A 30 -37.97 -21.25 -43.68
CA SER A 30 -36.51 -21.18 -43.79
C SER A 30 -35.92 -19.82 -43.40
N PRO A 31 -36.49 -18.65 -43.78
CA PRO A 31 -35.89 -17.38 -43.42
C PRO A 31 -36.01 -17.07 -41.92
N GLN A 32 -37.12 -17.44 -41.26
CA GLN A 32 -37.28 -17.29 -39.82
C GLN A 32 -36.31 -18.21 -39.06
N ARG A 33 -36.10 -19.42 -39.56
CA ARG A 33 -35.11 -20.35 -39.00
C ARG A 33 -33.69 -19.80 -39.12
N ALA A 34 -33.31 -19.29 -40.28
CA ALA A 34 -31.98 -18.70 -40.48
C ALA A 34 -31.75 -17.46 -39.60
N ALA A 35 -32.79 -16.63 -39.40
CA ALA A 35 -32.72 -15.49 -38.49
C ALA A 35 -32.51 -15.94 -37.03
N LEU A 36 -33.22 -16.99 -36.60
CA LEU A 36 -33.06 -17.57 -35.26
C LEU A 36 -31.66 -18.15 -35.06
N ASP A 37 -31.15 -18.92 -36.04
CA ASP A 37 -29.81 -19.52 -35.98
C ASP A 37 -28.74 -18.42 -35.87
N HIS A 38 -28.89 -17.31 -36.61
CA HIS A 38 -27.98 -16.17 -36.52
C HIS A 38 -28.01 -15.48 -35.13
N GLU A 39 -29.20 -15.29 -34.56
CA GLU A 39 -29.34 -14.71 -33.23
C GLU A 39 -28.73 -15.62 -32.15
N LEU A 40 -28.93 -16.93 -32.27
CA LEU A 40 -28.36 -17.92 -31.36
C LEU A 40 -26.84 -17.86 -31.37
N GLU A 41 -26.21 -17.86 -32.55
CA GLU A 41 -24.75 -17.76 -32.66
C GLU A 41 -24.19 -16.45 -32.09
N SER A 42 -24.90 -15.34 -32.31
CA SER A 42 -24.56 -14.04 -31.72
C SER A 42 -24.63 -14.09 -30.19
N MET A 43 -25.66 -14.74 -29.62
CA MET A 43 -25.78 -14.92 -28.18
C MET A 43 -24.70 -15.85 -27.61
N LEU A 44 -24.37 -16.94 -28.30
CA LEU A 44 -23.28 -17.84 -27.88
C LEU A 44 -21.95 -17.11 -27.86
N THR A 45 -21.63 -16.34 -28.91
CA THR A 45 -20.41 -15.51 -28.97
C THR A 45 -20.35 -14.53 -27.79
N ARG A 46 -21.45 -13.83 -27.51
CA ARG A 46 -21.52 -12.91 -26.36
C ARG A 46 -21.32 -13.62 -25.02
N LEU A 47 -21.85 -14.84 -24.85
CA LEU A 47 -21.65 -15.63 -23.64
C LEU A 47 -20.19 -16.03 -23.44
N GLU A 48 -19.47 -16.39 -24.50
CA GLU A 48 -18.04 -16.67 -24.46
C GLU A 48 -17.22 -15.42 -24.07
N GLU A 49 -17.59 -14.27 -24.63
CA GLU A 49 -16.99 -12.98 -24.26
C GLU A 49 -17.23 -12.64 -22.78
N TYR A 50 -18.46 -12.84 -22.28
CA TYR A 50 -18.78 -12.63 -20.87
C TYR A 50 -17.99 -13.57 -19.95
N GLY A 51 -17.82 -14.84 -20.34
CA GLY A 51 -16.97 -15.77 -19.61
C GLY A 51 -15.52 -15.31 -19.53
N SER A 52 -15.00 -14.80 -20.64
CA SER A 52 -13.62 -14.27 -20.73
C SER A 52 -13.43 -13.02 -19.86
N LEU A 53 -14.40 -12.10 -19.88
CA LEU A 53 -14.39 -10.92 -19.02
C LEU A 53 -14.46 -11.30 -17.54
N LEU A 54 -15.30 -12.27 -17.19
CA LEU A 54 -15.44 -12.74 -15.81
C LEU A 54 -14.14 -13.35 -15.29
N GLU A 55 -13.48 -14.20 -16.09
CA GLU A 55 -12.19 -14.77 -15.70
C GLU A 55 -11.10 -13.70 -15.56
N ARG A 56 -11.09 -12.71 -16.47
CA ARG A 56 -10.16 -11.58 -16.36
C ARG A 56 -10.39 -10.78 -15.08
N THR A 57 -11.64 -10.41 -14.77
CA THR A 57 -11.99 -9.69 -13.53
C THR A 57 -11.64 -10.50 -12.29
N ARG A 58 -11.86 -11.82 -12.32
CA ARG A 58 -11.48 -12.71 -11.21
C ARG A 58 -9.97 -12.75 -11.03
N SER A 59 -9.22 -12.87 -12.12
CA SER A 59 -7.75 -12.87 -12.10
C SER A 59 -7.20 -11.53 -11.60
N GLU A 60 -7.79 -10.42 -12.02
CA GLU A 60 -7.39 -9.07 -11.58
C GLU A 60 -7.67 -8.86 -10.08
N SER A 61 -8.82 -9.34 -9.60
CA SER A 61 -9.17 -9.31 -8.17
C SER A 61 -8.17 -10.11 -7.34
N ARG A 62 -7.81 -11.31 -7.80
CA ARG A 62 -6.76 -12.14 -7.19
C ARG A 62 -5.42 -11.43 -7.17
N HIS A 63 -5.00 -10.86 -8.31
CA HIS A 63 -3.75 -10.11 -8.37
C HIS A 63 -3.72 -8.93 -7.39
N THR A 64 -4.83 -8.21 -7.28
CA THR A 64 -4.94 -7.09 -6.34
C THR A 64 -4.81 -7.55 -4.89
N LEU A 65 -5.53 -8.60 -4.50
CA LEU A 65 -5.54 -9.09 -3.13
C LEU A 65 -4.27 -9.84 -2.74
N ASP A 66 -3.72 -10.66 -3.64
CA ASP A 66 -2.61 -11.56 -3.35
C ASP A 66 -1.25 -10.89 -3.57
N VAL A 67 -1.18 -9.86 -4.42
CA VAL A 67 0.09 -9.20 -4.77
C VAL A 67 0.10 -7.74 -4.35
N LEU A 68 -0.84 -6.93 -4.85
CA LEU A 68 -0.77 -5.47 -4.66
C LEU A 68 -0.98 -5.06 -3.20
N VAL A 69 -1.98 -5.63 -2.52
CA VAL A 69 -2.26 -5.31 -1.11
C VAL A 69 -1.08 -5.67 -0.20
N PRO A 70 -0.50 -6.88 -0.25
CA PRO A 70 0.70 -7.21 0.52
C PRO A 70 1.91 -6.31 0.21
N GLN A 71 2.11 -5.94 -1.05
CA GLN A 71 3.18 -5.02 -1.44
C GLN A 71 2.99 -3.63 -0.82
N VAL A 72 1.79 -3.06 -0.93
CA VAL A 72 1.48 -1.77 -0.31
C VAL A 72 1.68 -1.83 1.21
N TYR A 73 1.24 -2.91 1.85
CA TYR A 73 1.44 -3.09 3.29
C TYR A 73 2.92 -3.19 3.68
N SER A 74 3.73 -3.91 2.89
CA SER A 74 5.19 -3.99 3.07
C SER A 74 5.85 -2.61 2.96
N HIS A 75 5.49 -1.82 1.95
CA HIS A 75 5.98 -0.46 1.78
C HIS A 75 5.54 0.46 2.94
N TYR A 76 4.31 0.31 3.41
CA TYR A 76 3.82 1.02 4.59
C TYR A 76 4.65 0.71 5.84
N GLN A 77 4.94 -0.58 6.10
CA GLN A 77 5.80 -0.97 7.22
C GLN A 77 7.22 -0.41 7.09
N ALA A 78 7.80 -0.42 5.88
CA ALA A 78 9.10 0.18 5.64
C ALA A 78 9.10 1.67 5.96
N LEU A 79 8.07 2.39 5.50
CA LEU A 79 7.89 3.81 5.79
C LEU A 79 7.73 4.07 7.30
N GLN A 80 6.99 3.22 8.01
CA GLN A 80 6.82 3.34 9.46
C GLN A 80 8.16 3.20 10.20
N ARG A 81 9.04 2.28 9.79
CA ARG A 81 10.39 2.17 10.36
C ARG A 81 11.22 3.42 10.11
N THR A 82 11.10 4.03 8.92
CA THR A 82 11.77 5.30 8.62
C THR A 82 11.27 6.42 9.52
N PHE A 83 9.96 6.53 9.76
CA PHE A 83 9.42 7.53 10.68
C PHE A 83 9.90 7.33 12.12
N GLN A 84 9.94 6.08 12.61
CA GLN A 84 10.53 5.79 13.92
C GLN A 84 11.99 6.22 14.03
N SER A 85 12.78 6.00 12.97
CA SER A 85 14.16 6.47 12.91
C SER A 85 14.26 8.01 12.93
N ILE A 86 13.30 8.71 12.33
CA ILE A 86 13.23 10.18 12.37
C ILE A 86 12.90 10.65 13.79
N ASP A 87 11.93 10.01 14.45
CA ASP A 87 11.54 10.34 15.83
C ASP A 87 12.72 10.13 16.80
N HIS A 88 13.44 9.02 16.67
CA HIS A 88 14.64 8.74 17.48
C HIS A 88 15.74 9.78 17.26
N LEU A 89 15.91 10.23 16.02
CA LEU A 89 16.85 11.29 15.69
C LEU A 89 16.44 12.63 16.34
N GLU A 90 15.15 12.95 16.36
CA GLU A 90 14.65 14.16 17.03
C GLU A 90 14.95 14.12 18.55
N ILE A 91 14.69 12.98 19.20
CA ILE A 91 15.00 12.79 20.62
C ILE A 91 16.49 12.94 20.89
N LEU A 92 17.33 12.32 20.06
CA LEU A 92 18.78 12.43 20.16
C LEU A 92 19.23 13.90 20.07
N VAL A 93 18.77 14.63 19.05
CA VAL A 93 19.11 16.05 18.86
C VAL A 93 18.68 16.90 20.06
N LYS A 94 17.52 16.61 20.64
CA LYS A 94 17.06 17.30 21.86
C LYS A 94 18.00 17.05 23.04
N HIS A 95 18.41 15.81 23.26
CA HIS A 95 19.35 15.47 24.33
C HIS A 95 20.74 16.07 24.11
N VAL A 96 21.26 16.04 22.87
CA VAL A 96 22.52 16.71 22.51
C VAL A 96 22.46 18.20 22.88
N LYS A 97 21.36 18.87 22.56
CA LYS A 97 21.16 20.28 22.89
C LYS A 97 21.18 20.50 24.41
N GLU A 98 20.47 19.67 25.17
CA GLU A 98 20.43 19.77 26.64
C GLU A 98 21.81 19.56 27.27
N ASP A 99 22.58 18.58 26.80
CA ASP A 99 23.92 18.31 27.31
C ASP A 99 24.92 19.40 26.91
N LEU A 100 24.77 19.98 25.71
CA LEU A 100 25.58 21.12 25.27
C LEU A 100 25.31 22.35 26.15
N VAL A 101 24.05 22.65 26.47
CA VAL A 101 23.69 23.76 27.38
C VAL A 101 24.28 23.52 28.77
N LYS A 102 24.18 22.30 29.32
CA LYS A 102 24.81 21.97 30.61
C LYS A 102 26.32 22.18 30.56
N MET A 103 26.97 21.68 29.51
CA MET A 103 28.42 21.84 29.32
C MET A 103 28.82 23.31 29.23
N GLU A 104 28.09 24.12 28.47
CA GLU A 104 28.30 25.57 28.36
C GLU A 104 28.17 26.25 29.72
N THR A 105 27.13 25.95 30.50
CA THR A 105 26.96 26.51 31.86
C THR A 105 28.09 26.10 32.82
N CYS A 106 28.55 24.84 32.78
CA CYS A 106 29.68 24.39 33.59
C CYS A 106 31.00 25.09 33.21
N VAL A 107 31.23 25.30 31.91
CA VAL A 107 32.41 26.04 31.42
C VAL A 107 32.34 27.50 31.86
N SER A 108 31.20 28.18 31.68
CA SER A 108 31.02 29.56 32.15
C SER A 108 31.21 29.70 33.66
N GLN A 109 30.74 28.73 34.45
CA GLN A 109 30.96 28.71 35.90
C GLN A 109 32.45 28.53 36.22
N ALA A 110 33.14 27.59 35.58
CA ALA A 110 34.56 27.37 35.77
C ALA A 110 35.41 28.58 35.36
N GLU A 111 35.07 29.24 34.26
CA GLU A 111 35.72 30.49 33.82
C GLU A 111 35.50 31.63 34.82
N THR A 112 34.30 31.73 35.40
CA THR A 112 33.98 32.72 36.44
C THR A 112 34.78 32.45 37.72
N ASP A 113 34.85 31.19 38.15
CA ASP A 113 35.57 30.78 39.36
C ASP A 113 37.09 30.98 39.20
N ILE A 114 37.65 30.72 38.01
CA ILE A 114 39.06 30.95 37.70
C ILE A 114 39.34 32.46 37.53
N GLY A 115 38.48 33.19 36.80
CA GLY A 115 38.62 34.63 36.51
C GLY A 115 38.45 35.52 37.74
N SER A 116 37.61 35.13 38.70
CA SER A 116 37.47 35.81 39.99
C SER A 116 38.74 35.68 40.86
N SER A 117 39.56 34.64 40.64
CA SER A 117 40.81 34.42 41.38
C SER A 117 42.00 35.29 40.90
N HIS A 118 41.91 35.91 39.70
CA HIS A 118 42.96 36.79 39.17
C HIS A 118 42.80 38.27 39.54
N GLY A 119 41.86 38.60 40.44
CA GLY A 119 41.73 39.92 41.06
C GLY A 119 42.62 40.16 42.29
N PHE A 120 43.57 39.29 42.64
CA PHE A 120 44.40 39.50 43.83
C PHE A 120 45.61 40.40 43.53
N THR A 121 45.39 41.70 43.70
CA THR A 121 46.45 42.71 43.80
C THR A 121 47.53 42.26 44.78
N THR A 122 48.77 42.19 44.32
CA THR A 122 49.94 41.94 45.15
C THR A 122 50.09 43.03 46.22
N LYS A 123 49.68 42.74 47.45
CA LYS A 123 50.10 43.47 48.64
C LYS A 123 50.79 42.47 49.56
N LYS A 124 52.09 42.69 49.76
CA LYS A 124 52.95 42.00 50.71
C LYS A 124 52.34 42.12 52.10
N ASP A 125 52.30 41.03 52.87
CA ASP A 125 52.81 40.99 54.24
C ASP A 125 52.78 39.56 54.82
N GLN A 126 53.61 39.38 55.84
CA GLN A 126 54.25 38.14 56.27
C GLN A 126 53.40 37.33 57.28
N LEU A 127 53.36 36.00 57.07
CA LEU A 127 53.14 34.88 58.03
C LEU A 127 51.81 34.84 58.84
N PRO A 128 51.33 33.66 59.34
CA PRO A 128 51.89 32.32 59.34
C PRO A 128 51.10 31.30 58.47
N ILE A 129 51.73 30.16 58.21
CA ILE A 129 51.21 29.04 57.41
C ILE A 129 49.93 28.48 58.06
N ARG A 130 48.78 28.96 57.59
CA ARG A 130 47.57 28.14 57.49
C ARG A 130 47.58 27.57 56.08
N THR A 131 47.70 26.25 55.96
CA THR A 131 47.42 25.58 54.69
C THR A 131 46.06 26.06 54.22
N PRO A 132 45.96 26.81 53.09
CA PRO A 132 44.67 26.91 52.47
C PRO A 132 44.35 25.46 52.10
N THR A 133 43.23 24.93 52.59
CA THR A 133 42.53 23.89 51.84
C THR A 133 42.25 24.53 50.49
N SER A 134 43.23 24.39 49.59
CA SER A 134 43.02 24.51 48.17
C SER A 134 41.86 23.57 47.94
N SER A 135 40.68 24.15 47.74
CA SER A 135 39.62 23.48 47.00
C SER A 135 40.27 23.15 45.66
N GLN A 136 40.96 22.01 45.61
CA GLN A 136 41.56 21.50 44.40
C GLN A 136 40.40 21.41 43.43
N LEU A 137 40.45 22.25 42.40
CA LEU A 137 39.52 22.19 41.28
C LEU A 137 39.70 20.79 40.68
N SER A 138 38.88 19.84 41.14
CA SER A 138 38.92 18.46 40.68
C SER A 138 38.10 18.39 39.41
N PHE A 139 38.77 18.05 38.31
CA PHE A 139 38.11 17.89 37.01
C PHE A 139 37.11 16.73 37.08
N GLN A 140 35.83 17.03 36.84
CA GLN A 140 34.80 16.01 36.63
C GLN A 140 34.48 15.96 35.13
N PRO A 141 34.70 14.82 34.45
CA PRO A 141 34.33 14.67 33.05
C PRO A 141 32.83 14.95 32.84
N PRO A 142 32.44 15.76 31.84
CA PRO A 142 31.04 15.93 31.50
C PRO A 142 30.42 14.61 31.06
N LYS A 143 29.24 14.29 31.57
CA LYS A 143 28.44 13.18 31.04
C LYS A 143 27.84 13.64 29.71
N ILE A 144 28.33 13.07 28.62
CA ILE A 144 27.86 13.36 27.26
C ILE A 144 26.93 12.24 26.77
N PHE A 145 26.05 12.59 25.84
CA PHE A 145 25.15 11.64 25.19
C PHE A 145 25.91 10.57 24.39
N HIS A 146 25.35 9.37 24.32
CA HIS A 146 25.81 8.28 23.45
C HIS A 146 24.74 8.01 22.39
N ALA A 147 25.10 8.10 21.10
CA ALA A 147 24.14 7.94 20.01
C ALA A 147 23.56 6.51 19.94
N GLU A 148 24.34 5.51 20.38
CA GLU A 148 23.99 4.10 20.38
C GLU A 148 22.70 3.83 21.19
N ASP A 149 22.49 4.56 22.30
CA ASP A 149 21.33 4.40 23.19
C ASP A 149 19.99 4.76 22.53
N TYR A 150 20.01 5.46 21.39
CA TYR A 150 18.80 5.96 20.70
C TYR A 150 18.44 5.16 19.44
N PHE A 151 19.34 4.28 18.98
CA PHE A 151 19.10 3.44 17.81
C PHE A 151 18.98 1.94 18.14
N THR A 152 19.19 1.53 19.39
CA THR A 152 19.01 0.14 19.86
C THR A 152 17.55 -0.19 20.15
N SER A 153 16.70 -0.23 19.12
CA SER A 153 15.44 -0.98 19.20
C SER A 153 14.98 -1.37 17.82
N THR A 154 15.67 -2.34 17.22
CA THR A 154 15.13 -3.11 16.11
C THR A 154 15.88 -4.45 16.05
N GLY A 155 15.47 -5.45 16.84
CA GLY A 155 16.20 -6.73 16.77
C GLY A 155 15.82 -7.93 17.65
N GLU A 156 14.82 -7.88 18.54
CA GLU A 156 14.32 -9.12 19.18
C GLU A 156 12.94 -9.49 18.64
N VAL A 157 12.93 -10.04 17.42
CA VAL A 157 11.97 -11.10 17.10
C VAL A 157 12.68 -12.38 17.51
N THR A 158 12.34 -12.89 18.70
CA THR A 158 12.70 -14.23 19.15
C THR A 158 12.03 -15.24 18.21
N ASP A 159 12.75 -15.58 17.15
CA ASP A 159 12.47 -16.74 16.32
C ASP A 159 13.21 -17.94 16.92
N ALA A 160 12.46 -18.92 17.43
CA ALA A 160 12.89 -20.30 17.62
C ALA A 160 11.69 -21.21 17.98
N PRO A 161 11.69 -22.50 17.62
CA PRO A 161 12.26 -23.13 16.43
C PRO A 161 11.24 -23.99 15.67
N SER A 162 11.54 -24.30 14.40
CA SER A 162 10.92 -25.38 13.65
C SER A 162 11.11 -26.73 14.36
N SER A 163 10.04 -27.50 14.54
CA SER A 163 9.95 -28.96 14.36
C SER A 163 8.65 -29.52 14.96
N GLN A 164 7.73 -30.01 14.13
CA GLN A 164 7.40 -31.45 14.07
C GLN A 164 6.31 -31.72 13.03
N LEU A 165 6.76 -32.38 11.95
CA LEU A 165 5.99 -33.32 11.14
C LEU A 165 5.70 -34.58 11.99
N GLN A 166 4.44 -34.97 12.11
CA GLN A 166 3.87 -36.31 12.36
C GLN A 166 2.36 -36.09 12.54
N GLU A 167 1.41 -36.74 11.87
CA GLU A 167 1.37 -37.96 11.06
C GLU A 167 0.21 -37.80 10.05
#